data_AF-A0A0A0KLH7-F1
#
_entry.id   AF-A0A0A0KLH7-F1
#
_cell.length_a   1.000
_cell.length_b   1.000
_cell.length_c   1.000
_cell.angle_alpha   90.00
_cell.angle_beta   90.00
_cell.angle_gamma   90.00
#
_symmetry.space_group_name_H-M   'P 1'
#
loop_
_entity.id
_entity.type
_entity.pdbx_description
1 polymer ?
#
loop_
_entity_poly.entity_id
_entity_poly.type
_entity_poly.pdbx_seq_one_letter_code
_entity_poly.pdbx_strand_id
1 'polypeptide(L)'
;MSRLTTTYVLPLKDDVEKLKHPPTEYSFIDQDHSVEFVVSRLKEDFEKKSKDGKLKRKLNKYNHRTSQKGYANLVEEMGEFLYKEKKDVANVIDDVLDNQKIRNLSGGDDVPNPSIGWKRSLRNSSRCGEVCHKEKLFPYPDGIKIETK
;
A
#
# COMPACT_ATOMS: atom_id res chain seq x y z
N MET A 1 -25.22 7.00 10.41
CA MET A 1 -26.39 7.18 11.29
C MET A 1 -25.83 7.34 12.70
N SER A 2 -26.28 8.35 13.45
CA SER A 2 -25.74 8.63 14.78
C SER A 2 -26.35 7.70 15.82
N ARG A 3 -25.64 7.50 16.95
CA ARG A 3 -26.12 6.69 18.07
C ARG A 3 -27.50 7.15 18.54
N LEU A 4 -27.67 8.47 18.74
CA LEU A 4 -28.95 9.10 19.09
C LEU A 4 -30.12 8.61 18.22
N THR A 5 -29.94 8.60 16.90
CA THR A 5 -30.98 8.14 15.98
C THR A 5 -31.26 6.65 16.09
N THR A 6 -30.23 5.83 16.14
CA THR A 6 -30.38 4.37 16.08
C THR A 6 -30.89 3.76 17.37
N THR A 7 -30.52 4.32 18.52
CA THR A 7 -30.84 3.74 19.83
C THR A 7 -32.07 4.35 20.46
N TYR A 8 -32.32 5.65 20.27
CA TYR A 8 -33.43 6.34 20.95
C TYR A 8 -34.57 6.72 20.01
N VAL A 9 -34.29 7.24 18.81
CA VAL A 9 -35.35 7.74 17.91
C VAL A 9 -36.03 6.62 17.12
N LEU A 10 -35.27 5.80 16.41
CA LEU A 10 -35.83 4.78 15.50
C LEU A 10 -36.61 3.65 16.21
N PRO A 11 -36.25 3.19 17.42
CA PRO A 11 -37.03 2.17 18.11
C PRO A 11 -38.37 2.68 18.65
N LEU A 12 -38.46 3.99 18.93
CA LEU A 12 -39.64 4.64 19.49
C LEU A 12 -40.45 5.39 18.43
N LYS A 13 -40.36 4.96 17.15
CA LYS A 13 -41.05 5.60 16.02
C LYS A 13 -42.55 5.76 16.24
N ASP A 14 -43.18 4.79 16.88
CA ASP A 14 -44.62 4.75 17.12
C ASP A 14 -45.02 5.56 18.37
N ASP A 15 -44.10 5.73 19.32
CA ASP A 15 -44.30 6.41 20.60
C ASP A 15 -43.70 7.83 20.58
N VAL A 16 -44.24 8.70 19.71
CA VAL A 16 -43.73 10.08 19.51
C VAL A 16 -43.75 10.91 20.80
N GLU A 17 -44.69 10.64 21.72
CA GLU A 17 -44.78 11.33 23.01
C GLU A 17 -43.53 11.16 23.88
N LYS A 18 -42.89 9.97 23.84
CA LYS A 18 -41.66 9.70 24.59
C LYS A 18 -40.42 10.36 23.97
N LEU A 19 -40.52 10.86 22.74
CA LEU A 19 -39.43 11.48 21.99
C LEU A 19 -39.39 13.01 22.13
N LYS A 20 -40.37 13.63 22.81
CA LYS A 20 -40.40 15.07 23.03
C LYS A 20 -39.22 15.57 23.87
N HIS A 21 -38.71 14.74 24.78
CA HIS A 21 -37.58 15.08 25.63
C HIS A 21 -36.31 14.37 25.16
N PRO A 22 -35.15 15.05 25.20
CA PRO A 22 -33.89 14.40 24.90
C PRO A 22 -33.58 13.31 25.93
N PRO A 23 -32.92 12.22 25.54
CA PRO A 23 -32.39 11.23 26.48
C PRO A 23 -31.42 11.87 27.48
N THR A 24 -31.25 11.28 28.66
CA THR A 24 -30.35 11.80 29.72
C THR A 24 -28.91 12.00 29.23
N GLU A 25 -28.40 11.12 28.36
CA GLU A 25 -27.05 11.23 27.76
C GLU A 25 -26.92 12.47 26.84
N TYR A 26 -28.05 12.99 26.36
CA TYR A 26 -28.15 14.14 25.46
C TYR A 26 -28.92 15.30 26.11
N SER A 27 -28.90 15.40 27.44
CA SER A 27 -29.64 16.42 28.20
C SER A 27 -29.19 17.87 27.91
N PHE A 28 -28.07 18.05 27.22
CA PHE A 28 -27.55 19.35 26.79
C PHE A 28 -28.28 19.93 25.57
N ILE A 29 -29.15 19.14 24.92
CA ILE A 29 -29.94 19.58 23.77
C ILE A 29 -31.25 20.15 24.28
N ASP A 30 -31.62 21.36 23.85
CA ASP A 30 -32.90 21.94 24.22
C ASP A 30 -34.07 21.12 23.67
N GLN A 31 -35.22 21.22 24.35
CA GLN A 31 -36.40 20.46 23.97
C GLN A 31 -36.87 20.77 22.55
N ASP A 32 -36.86 22.04 22.15
CA ASP A 32 -37.30 22.48 20.81
C ASP A 32 -36.42 21.87 19.70
N HIS A 33 -35.10 21.91 19.90
CA HIS A 33 -34.13 21.29 19.00
C HIS A 33 -34.27 19.77 18.94
N SER A 34 -34.60 19.13 20.07
CA SER A 34 -34.88 17.68 20.13
C SER A 34 -36.09 17.32 19.26
N VAL A 35 -37.19 18.08 19.38
CA VAL A 35 -38.42 17.86 18.61
C VAL A 35 -38.16 18.05 17.11
N GLU A 36 -37.52 19.15 16.71
CA GLU A 36 -37.17 19.40 15.31
C GLU A 36 -36.28 18.27 14.74
N PHE A 37 -35.31 17.82 15.53
CA PHE A 37 -34.46 16.70 15.17
C PHE A 37 -35.27 15.43 14.95
N VAL A 38 -36.15 15.05 15.88
CA VAL A 38 -36.98 13.85 15.76
C VAL A 38 -37.83 13.89 14.49
N VAL A 39 -38.51 15.01 14.23
CA VAL A 39 -39.31 15.21 13.00
C VAL A 39 -38.45 15.01 11.75
N SER A 40 -37.24 15.60 11.72
CA SER A 40 -36.33 15.47 10.57
C SER A 40 -35.92 14.01 10.30
N ARG A 41 -35.80 13.18 11.35
CA ARG A 41 -35.35 11.79 11.26
C ARG A 41 -36.48 10.82 10.93
N LEU A 42 -37.72 11.18 11.23
CA LEU A 42 -38.91 10.40 10.88
C LEU A 42 -39.40 10.67 9.45
N LYS A 43 -38.94 11.76 8.82
CA LYS A 43 -39.30 12.09 7.43
C LYS A 43 -38.87 11.00 6.44
N GLU A 44 -39.74 10.68 5.48
CA GLU A 44 -39.47 9.67 4.43
C GLU A 44 -38.21 10.00 3.61
N ASP A 45 -37.99 11.28 3.29
CA ASP A 45 -36.80 11.76 2.58
C ASP A 45 -35.51 11.32 3.27
N PHE A 46 -35.48 11.36 4.61
CA PHE A 46 -34.33 10.97 5.39
C PHE A 46 -34.11 9.46 5.32
N GLU A 47 -35.18 8.67 5.42
CA GLU A 47 -35.10 7.22 5.31
C GLU A 47 -34.57 6.79 3.93
N LYS A 48 -35.08 7.39 2.85
CA LYS A 48 -34.60 7.15 1.48
C LYS A 48 -33.13 7.48 1.33
N LYS A 49 -32.70 8.69 1.75
CA LYS A 49 -31.28 9.11 1.70
C LYS A 49 -30.39 8.17 2.53
N SER A 50 -30.85 7.75 3.71
CA SER A 50 -30.11 6.85 4.59
C SER A 50 -29.95 5.45 3.97
N LYS A 51 -31.00 4.90 3.36
CA LYS A 51 -30.97 3.61 2.63
C LYS A 51 -30.02 3.69 1.43
N ASP A 52 -30.15 4.72 0.60
CA ASP A 52 -29.26 4.93 -0.56
C ASP A 52 -27.79 5.05 -0.14
N GLY A 53 -27.50 5.84 0.90
CA GLY A 53 -26.14 5.97 1.43
C GLY A 53 -25.58 4.67 2.04
N LYS A 54 -26.44 3.78 2.56
CA LYS A 54 -26.03 2.42 2.99
C LYS A 54 -25.74 1.53 1.79
N LEU A 55 -26.59 1.56 0.76
CA LEU A 55 -26.41 0.78 -0.47
C LEU A 55 -25.13 1.18 -1.20
N LYS A 56 -24.89 2.47 -1.38
CA LYS A 56 -23.65 3.00 -1.99
C LYS A 56 -22.40 2.53 -1.24
N ARG A 57 -22.41 2.55 0.09
CA ARG A 57 -21.29 2.03 0.90
C ARG A 57 -21.10 0.52 0.77
N LYS A 58 -22.20 -0.24 0.68
CA LYS A 58 -22.17 -1.70 0.50
C LYS A 58 -21.67 -2.11 -0.89
N LEU A 59 -22.05 -1.35 -1.92
CA LEU A 59 -21.67 -1.59 -3.33
C LEU A 59 -20.32 -0.95 -3.69
N ASN A 60 -19.71 -0.19 -2.78
CA ASN A 60 -18.44 0.46 -3.06
C ASN A 60 -17.33 -0.59 -3.25
N LYS A 61 -16.67 -0.57 -4.42
CA LYS A 61 -15.54 -1.44 -4.77
C LYS A 61 -14.40 -1.34 -3.76
N TYR A 62 -14.19 -0.16 -3.18
CA TYR A 62 -13.13 0.11 -2.20
C TYR A 62 -13.76 0.33 -0.82
N ASN A 63 -14.04 -0.76 -0.11
CA ASN A 63 -14.69 -0.72 1.20
C ASN A 63 -13.75 -0.25 2.34
N HIS A 64 -12.44 -0.21 2.09
CA HIS A 64 -11.45 0.31 3.01
C HIS A 64 -11.20 1.79 2.71
N ARG A 65 -10.76 2.54 3.73
CA ARG A 65 -10.22 3.88 3.52
C ARG A 65 -8.98 3.70 2.65
N THR A 66 -9.03 4.13 1.40
CA THR A 66 -7.93 3.99 0.42
C THR A 66 -6.59 4.55 0.91
N SER A 67 -6.61 5.38 1.96
CA SER A 67 -5.43 5.93 2.63
C SER A 67 -4.89 5.09 3.81
N GLN A 68 -5.45 3.92 4.14
CA GLN A 68 -5.00 3.11 5.29
C GLN A 68 -3.88 2.12 4.99
N LYS A 69 -3.60 1.85 3.72
CA LYS A 69 -2.32 1.26 3.34
C LYS A 69 -1.30 2.42 3.29
N GLY A 70 -0.66 2.69 4.42
CA GLY A 70 0.42 3.69 4.47
C GLY A 70 1.62 3.25 3.62
N TYR A 71 2.67 4.07 3.59
CA TYR A 71 3.92 3.77 2.87
C TYR A 71 4.56 2.44 3.29
N ALA A 72 4.34 1.97 4.51
CA ALA A 72 4.91 0.71 5.00
C ALA A 72 4.49 -0.50 4.13
N ASN A 73 3.18 -0.67 3.88
CA ASN A 73 2.71 -1.75 3.01
C ASN A 73 3.08 -1.52 1.54
N LEU A 74 3.20 -0.27 1.08
CA LEU A 74 3.70 0.02 -0.27
C LEU A 74 5.16 -0.44 -0.42
N VAL A 75 6.00 -0.19 0.58
CA VAL A 75 7.40 -0.62 0.60
C VAL A 75 7.52 -2.14 0.69
N GLU A 76 6.67 -2.79 1.49
CA GLU A 76 6.61 -4.26 1.56
C GLU A 76 6.18 -4.88 0.22
N GLU A 77 5.10 -4.38 -0.40
CA GLU A 77 4.64 -4.84 -1.72
C GLU A 77 5.75 -4.66 -2.76
N MET A 78 6.40 -3.49 -2.81
CA MET A 78 7.54 -3.23 -3.70
C MET A 78 8.73 -4.15 -3.41
N GLY A 79 9.01 -4.44 -2.13
CA GLY A 79 10.07 -5.35 -1.70
C GLY A 79 9.81 -6.79 -2.15
N GLU A 80 8.56 -7.26 -2.07
CA GLU A 80 8.17 -8.60 -2.53
C GLU A 80 8.31 -8.76 -4.05
N PHE A 81 7.97 -7.74 -4.84
CA PHE A 81 8.17 -7.75 -6.30
C PHE A 81 9.65 -7.85 -6.65
N LEU A 82 10.50 -7.03 -6.01
CA LEU A 82 11.94 -7.03 -6.23
C LEU A 82 12.60 -8.35 -5.78
N TYR A 83 12.07 -9.00 -4.74
CA TYR A 83 12.56 -10.30 -4.28
C TYR A 83 12.24 -11.43 -5.29
N LYS A 84 11.05 -11.39 -5.90
CA LYS A 84 10.67 -12.36 -6.95
C LYS A 84 11.55 -12.24 -8.20
N GLU A 85 11.74 -11.03 -8.72
CA GLU A 85 12.63 -10.80 -9.87
C GLU A 85 14.06 -11.29 -9.61
N LYS A 86 14.61 -11.00 -8.42
CA LYS A 86 15.95 -11.47 -8.05
C LYS A 86 16.04 -12.98 -7.97
N LYS A 87 14.98 -13.64 -7.50
CA LYS A 87 14.91 -15.11 -7.41
C LYS A 87 14.86 -15.73 -8.80
N ASP A 88 14.07 -15.17 -9.71
CA ASP A 88 13.97 -15.68 -11.09
C ASP A 88 15.30 -15.54 -11.83
N VAL A 89 16.01 -14.42 -11.65
CA VAL A 89 17.36 -14.23 -12.19
C VAL A 89 18.36 -15.22 -11.60
N ALA A 90 18.32 -15.46 -10.29
CA ALA A 90 19.20 -16.44 -9.64
C ALA A 90 18.99 -17.85 -10.19
N ASN A 91 17.73 -18.27 -10.35
CA ASN A 91 17.41 -19.58 -10.90
C ASN A 91 17.96 -19.74 -12.34
N VAL A 92 17.85 -18.71 -13.19
CA VAL A 92 18.42 -18.72 -14.55
C VAL A 92 19.95 -18.83 -14.53
N ILE A 93 20.61 -18.17 -13.58
CA ILE A 93 22.07 -18.24 -13.44
C ILE A 93 22.51 -19.65 -13.03
N ASP A 94 21.82 -20.25 -12.06
CA ASP A 94 22.09 -21.62 -11.59
C ASP A 94 21.94 -22.62 -12.75
N ASP A 95 20.86 -22.52 -13.53
CA ASP A 95 20.64 -23.34 -14.73
C ASP A 95 21.77 -23.18 -15.76
N VAL A 96 22.26 -21.96 -15.98
CA VAL A 96 23.36 -21.69 -16.94
C VAL A 96 24.68 -22.29 -16.45
N LEU A 97 24.97 -22.20 -15.16
CA LEU A 97 26.19 -22.73 -14.55
C LEU A 97 26.20 -24.27 -14.57
N ASP A 98 25.06 -24.91 -14.31
CA ASP A 98 24.93 -26.35 -14.38
C ASP A 98 25.12 -26.86 -15.82
N ASN A 99 24.55 -26.16 -16.81
CA ASN A 99 24.78 -26.46 -18.23
C ASN A 99 26.23 -26.21 -18.68
N GLN A 100 26.96 -25.27 -18.07
CA GLN A 100 28.40 -25.11 -18.31
C GLN A 100 29.21 -26.27 -17.73
N LYS A 101 28.89 -26.71 -16.51
CA LYS A 101 29.54 -27.86 -15.86
C LYS A 101 29.38 -29.15 -16.67
N ILE A 102 28.17 -29.42 -17.18
CA ILE A 102 27.90 -30.60 -18.01
C ILE A 102 28.73 -30.58 -19.29
N ARG A 103 28.84 -29.43 -19.96
CA ARG A 103 29.67 -29.26 -21.17
C ARG A 103 31.17 -29.47 -20.92
N ASN A 104 31.66 -29.07 -19.75
CA ASN A 104 33.06 -29.25 -19.36
C ASN A 104 33.38 -30.70 -18.95
N LEU A 105 32.40 -31.47 -18.47
CA LEU A 105 32.55 -32.90 -18.16
C LEU A 105 32.48 -33.79 -19.41
N SER A 106 31.83 -33.34 -20.48
CA SER A 106 31.75 -34.05 -21.77
C SER A 106 32.94 -33.78 -22.71
N GLY A 107 33.96 -33.04 -22.26
CA GLY A 107 35.12 -32.64 -23.07
C GLY A 107 36.44 -32.99 -22.41
N GLY A 108 36.75 -34.29 -22.33
CA GLY A 108 38.06 -34.78 -21.92
C GLY A 108 38.57 -35.81 -22.92
N ASP A 109 39.46 -35.38 -23.81
CA ASP A 109 40.52 -36.21 -24.38
C ASP A 109 41.76 -35.32 -24.57
N ASP A 110 42.87 -35.78 -23.98
CA ASP A 110 44.15 -35.09 -23.85
C ASP A 110 44.90 -34.96 -25.18
N VAL A 111 45.44 -33.76 -25.47
CA VAL A 111 46.63 -33.62 -26.33
C VAL A 111 47.59 -32.61 -25.69
N PRO A 112 48.86 -32.99 -25.43
CA PRO A 112 49.83 -32.10 -24.79
C PRO A 112 50.37 -31.07 -25.80
N ASN A 113 50.30 -29.78 -25.46
CA ASN A 113 50.88 -28.73 -26.30
C ASN A 113 52.33 -28.40 -25.86
N PRO A 114 53.34 -28.57 -26.74
CA PRO A 114 54.73 -28.28 -26.43
C PRO A 114 55.02 -26.77 -26.45
N SER A 115 55.67 -26.30 -25.39
CA SER A 115 56.63 -25.17 -25.32
C SER A 115 56.47 -23.96 -26.26
N ILE A 116 56.36 -22.74 -25.69
CA ILE A 116 57.26 -21.58 -25.90
C ILE A 116 56.83 -20.45 -24.92
N GLY A 117 57.82 -19.73 -24.37
CA GLY A 117 57.73 -18.75 -23.27
C GLY A 117 56.70 -17.61 -23.46
N TRP A 118 56.47 -16.72 -22.49
CA TRP A 118 57.43 -15.83 -21.85
C TRP A 118 57.01 -15.50 -20.40
N LYS A 119 57.98 -15.35 -19.51
CA LYS A 119 57.76 -14.80 -18.16
C LYS A 119 57.43 -13.31 -18.24
N ARG A 120 56.42 -12.84 -17.48
CA ARG A 120 56.44 -11.54 -16.78
C ARG A 120 55.90 -11.69 -15.37
N SER A 121 56.62 -11.05 -14.46
CA SER A 121 56.57 -11.20 -13.01
C SER A 121 55.58 -10.24 -12.34
N LEU A 122 55.02 -10.69 -11.22
CA LEU A 122 54.71 -9.98 -9.97
C LEU A 122 54.30 -8.49 -10.04
N ARG A 123 53.12 -8.18 -9.52
CA ARG A 123 53.00 -7.36 -8.29
C ARG A 123 51.60 -7.44 -7.67
N ASN A 124 51.53 -7.96 -6.44
CA ASN A 124 50.46 -7.59 -5.51
C ASN A 124 50.70 -6.12 -5.09
N SER A 125 49.66 -5.30 -5.13
CA SER A 125 49.65 -3.96 -4.53
C SER A 125 48.45 -3.85 -3.62
N SER A 126 48.67 -4.20 -2.36
CA SER A 126 47.83 -3.79 -1.24
C SER A 126 47.79 -2.26 -1.16
N ARG A 127 46.61 -1.63 -1.20
CA ARG A 127 46.41 -0.33 -0.56
C ARG A 127 44.95 -0.06 -0.22
N CYS A 128 44.71 -0.05 1.09
CA CYS A 128 43.86 0.81 1.91
C CYS A 128 42.48 1.24 1.39
N GLY A 129 41.49 1.07 2.26
CA GLY A 129 40.11 1.48 2.01
C GLY A 129 39.89 2.98 1.94
N GLU A 130 38.71 3.31 1.45
CA GLU A 130 38.02 4.57 1.66
C GLU A 130 36.51 4.29 1.51
N VAL A 131 35.76 4.65 2.55
CA VAL A 131 34.30 4.74 2.49
C VAL A 131 33.97 5.93 1.60
N CYS A 132 33.63 5.69 0.33
CA CYS A 132 33.09 6.75 -0.50
C CYS A 132 31.60 6.91 -0.24
N HIS A 133 31.25 7.94 0.56
CA HIS A 133 29.95 8.60 0.42
C HIS A 133 29.76 9.00 -1.04
N LYS A 134 28.78 8.42 -1.71
CA LYS A 134 28.24 8.99 -2.95
C LYS A 134 26.89 9.60 -2.61
N GLU A 135 26.86 10.90 -2.36
CA GLU A 135 25.68 11.71 -2.64
C GLU A 135 25.31 11.47 -4.10
N LYS A 136 24.30 10.66 -4.34
CA LYS A 136 23.59 10.71 -5.61
C LYS A 136 22.64 11.89 -5.51
N LEU A 137 23.09 13.03 -6.04
CA LEU A 137 22.20 14.08 -6.52
C LEU A 137 21.22 13.41 -7.50
N PHE A 138 19.99 13.16 -7.06
CA PHE A 138 18.91 12.86 -8.01
C PHE A 138 18.55 14.20 -8.66
N PRO A 139 18.67 14.37 -9.99
CA PRO A 139 18.16 15.56 -10.65
C PRO A 139 16.64 15.56 -10.49
N TYR A 140 16.12 16.58 -9.81
CA TYR A 140 14.70 16.89 -9.88
C TYR A 140 14.36 17.27 -11.32
N PRO A 141 13.22 16.81 -11.88
CA PRO A 141 12.80 17.25 -13.21
C PRO A 141 12.47 18.75 -13.14
N ASP A 142 13.19 19.52 -13.93
CA ASP A 142 12.98 20.96 -14.08
C ASP A 142 11.57 21.25 -14.62
N GLY A 143 10.82 22.05 -13.87
CA GLY A 143 9.86 23.01 -14.41
C GLY A 143 8.52 22.47 -14.94
N ILE A 144 7.55 22.28 -14.05
CA ILE A 144 6.13 22.47 -14.40
C ILE A 144 5.78 23.93 -14.12
N LYS A 145 5.64 24.73 -15.18
CA LYS A 145 5.05 26.08 -15.08
C LYS A 145 3.54 25.93 -14.92
N ILE A 146 3.03 26.40 -13.79
CA ILE A 146 1.59 26.51 -13.56
C ILE A 146 1.19 27.93 -14.00
N GLU A 147 0.56 28.06 -15.16
CA GLU A 147 -0.12 29.30 -15.53
C GLU A 147 -1.45 29.35 -14.78
N THR A 148 -1.54 30.23 -13.79
CA THR A 148 -2.82 30.60 -13.16
C THR A 148 -3.58 31.51 -14.12
N LYS A 149 -4.78 31.08 -14.50
CA LYS A 149 -5.77 31.91 -15.20
C LYS A 149 -6.86 32.36 -14.24
#